data_AF-A0ABD3HSU9-F1
#
_entry.id   AF-A0ABD3HSU9-F1
#
_cell.length_a   1.000
_cell.length_b   1.000
_cell.length_c   1.000
_cell.angle_alpha   90.00
_cell.angle_beta   90.00
_cell.angle_gamma   90.00
#
_symmetry.space_group_name_H-M   'P 1'
#
loop_
_entity.id
_entity.type
_entity.pdbx_description
1 polymer ?
#
loop_
_entity_poly.entity_id
_entity_poly.type
_entity_poly.pdbx_seq_one_letter_code
_entity_poly.pdbx_strand_id
1 'polypeptide(L)'
;MFLQLAVWKRLVRWLTHQSQDSARLNLEGTIRRDRGKTVQEPLNFYKMEATSIGFPGSTNLTATFGSRLRKRSLSSSVAVGGKQRSQLLKPTVHVCRNLGRGLNVRSASISRDAPITTSSGLPLREVPGSYGLPFFGAFFDKIAFYWIEGTPNFYANRMAQHQSTVYRMNTVPQPPFFPVDPRVIVLLDQKSYSTLFDVDKVEKADVFVGTFVPDLQFTGGYRILPYLDPSEEKHKILKSFTFEVLKSSGRRVFPEVHAALSEVFVKWETGLKKNGKVKYNEALSVGSVRLNSRALLNADPTDPDTKATLGRDAPSIIKSWIIPQIIPMAVIRLPTWMKVALAPFIELLIHTFPIPYALVKSKHQKIVAFVRENAKETLDMAEKQFGLDREEALHNLMFNTFFNSWGGLNFLYPSIIKRLGSTSEEFQRELSAEVRKAIEDNGGLNPAALNSMPLVQSAVYEVFRTDPPVPYQFGRAKKDLIIESHTAAFRVKKGEMLAGYMPVAHKDPKVFADPDVFNPKRFLGEKGQKLVQYVLWSNGRQTETPTTHNKQCPGKDFITTIANLLVAEVYSRYEILTVDGDTLVSVKRVSSGLKPRWL
;
A
#
# COMPACT_ATOMS: atom_id res chain seq x y z
N MET A 1 25.47 21.22 -2.06
CA MET A 1 25.75 20.06 -1.17
C MET A 1 25.62 20.39 0.32
N PHE A 2 26.34 21.36 0.90
CA PHE A 2 26.22 21.68 2.35
C PHE A 2 24.85 22.22 2.78
N LEU A 3 24.22 23.09 1.97
CA LEU A 3 22.87 23.58 2.23
C LEU A 3 21.83 22.45 2.17
N GLN A 4 21.95 21.56 1.18
CA GLN A 4 21.15 20.33 1.10
C GLN A 4 21.36 19.44 2.32
N LEU A 5 22.59 19.29 2.83
CA LEU A 5 22.89 18.44 3.99
C LEU A 5 22.28 18.99 5.30
N ALA A 6 22.30 20.32 5.49
CA ALA A 6 21.72 20.98 6.65
C ALA A 6 20.18 20.97 6.63
N VAL A 7 19.58 21.29 5.48
CA VAL A 7 18.13 21.20 5.27
C VAL A 7 17.67 19.74 5.36
N TRP A 8 18.43 18.80 4.80
CA TRP A 8 18.18 17.36 4.92
C TRP A 8 18.23 16.88 6.37
N LYS A 9 19.23 17.28 7.16
CA LYS A 9 19.29 16.91 8.58
C LYS A 9 18.08 17.44 9.36
N ARG A 10 17.61 18.65 9.06
CA ARG A 10 16.41 19.22 9.69
C ARG A 10 15.13 18.53 9.19
N LEU A 11 15.02 18.27 7.90
CA LEU A 11 13.90 17.60 7.26
C LEU A 11 13.79 16.14 7.69
N VAL A 12 14.90 15.39 7.77
CA VAL A 12 14.91 14.02 8.31
C VAL A 12 14.55 14.01 9.78
N ARG A 13 15.14 14.88 10.62
CA ARG A 13 14.72 14.98 12.03
C ARG A 13 13.22 15.25 12.12
N TRP A 14 12.73 16.19 11.33
CA TRP A 14 11.31 16.54 11.30
C TRP A 14 10.43 15.41 10.75
N LEU A 15 10.80 14.71 9.67
CA LEU A 15 10.08 13.55 9.13
C LEU A 15 10.13 12.35 10.07
N THR A 16 11.25 12.11 10.75
CA THR A 16 11.36 11.08 11.78
C THR A 16 10.41 11.37 12.95
N HIS A 17 10.16 12.65 13.25
CA HIS A 17 9.18 13.11 14.24
C HIS A 17 7.73 13.21 13.68
N GLN A 18 7.52 13.52 12.39
CA GLN A 18 6.19 13.71 11.78
C GLN A 18 5.58 12.44 11.19
N SER A 19 6.37 11.37 11.03
CA SER A 19 5.84 9.99 10.99
C SER A 19 5.00 9.65 12.24
N GLN A 20 4.94 10.56 13.22
CA GLN A 20 4.19 10.50 14.47
C GLN A 20 3.08 11.58 14.53
N ASP A 21 2.66 12.21 13.42
CA ASP A 21 1.65 13.31 13.40
C ASP A 21 0.58 13.17 12.27
N SER A 22 0.28 11.97 11.78
CA SER A 22 -0.77 11.79 10.76
C SER A 22 -2.20 11.66 11.34
N ALA A 23 -2.67 12.67 12.08
CA ALA A 23 -4.08 12.78 12.43
C ALA A 23 -4.49 14.24 12.69
N ARG A 24 -4.92 14.95 11.65
CA ARG A 24 -5.96 15.97 11.78
C ARG A 24 -6.93 15.88 10.60
N LEU A 25 -8.21 15.83 10.98
CA LEU A 25 -9.45 15.94 10.20
C LEU A 25 -10.02 14.65 9.59
N ASN A 26 -10.89 13.99 10.37
CA ASN A 26 -12.08 13.29 9.87
C ASN A 26 -12.93 14.33 9.09
N LEU A 27 -13.57 14.02 7.96
CA LEU A 27 -14.78 13.19 7.85
C LEU A 27 -15.78 13.45 8.98
N GLU A 28 -16.26 14.69 9.08
CA GLU A 28 -17.55 14.98 9.70
C GLU A 28 -18.54 15.39 8.61
N GLY A 29 -19.39 14.45 8.22
CA GLY A 29 -20.78 14.78 7.95
C GLY A 29 -21.43 15.00 9.30
N THR A 30 -21.83 16.23 9.58
CA THR A 30 -22.41 16.68 10.84
C THR A 30 -23.68 15.88 11.17
N ILE A 31 -23.62 14.94 12.13
CA ILE A 31 -24.80 14.48 12.85
C ILE A 31 -24.84 15.24 14.17
N ARG A 32 -25.59 16.35 14.17
CA ARG A 32 -26.01 17.01 15.41
C ARG A 32 -27.00 16.09 16.13
N ARG A 33 -26.65 15.63 17.34
CA ARG A 33 -27.63 15.08 18.29
C ARG A 33 -28.41 16.25 18.89
N ASP A 34 -29.60 16.53 18.36
CA ASP A 34 -30.62 17.26 19.10
C ASP A 34 -31.52 16.27 19.84
N ARG A 35 -31.76 16.54 21.12
CA ARG A 35 -32.67 15.77 21.97
C ARG A 35 -34.10 16.12 21.58
N GLY A 36 -34.87 15.09 21.23
CA GLY A 36 -36.32 15.04 21.41
C GLY A 36 -37.17 15.81 20.40
N LYS A 37 -37.77 15.08 19.46
CA LYS A 37 -39.23 14.93 19.26
C LYS A 37 -39.49 14.13 17.98
N THR A 38 -40.35 13.13 18.10
CA THR A 38 -40.95 12.29 17.05
C THR A 38 -41.68 13.09 15.99
N VAL A 39 -41.49 12.77 14.69
CA VAL A 39 -42.54 12.67 13.64
C VAL A 39 -42.03 11.75 12.50
N GLN A 40 -42.94 10.96 11.93
CA GLN A 40 -42.78 10.00 10.82
C GLN A 40 -42.67 10.65 9.41
N GLU A 41 -42.17 9.83 8.47
CA GLU A 41 -42.35 9.80 7.00
C GLU A 41 -41.34 10.46 6.03
N PRO A 42 -41.17 9.89 4.80
CA PRO A 42 -39.90 9.86 4.07
C PRO A 42 -39.91 10.72 2.79
N LEU A 43 -38.76 11.28 2.36
CA LEU A 43 -38.62 11.82 1.01
C LEU A 43 -37.19 11.85 0.45
N ASN A 44 -37.03 11.08 -0.63
CA ASN A 44 -36.41 11.37 -1.93
C ASN A 44 -35.04 12.08 -2.07
N PHE A 45 -34.20 11.37 -2.82
CA PHE A 45 -33.00 11.80 -3.53
C PHE A 45 -33.13 13.15 -4.27
N TYR A 46 -32.10 13.99 -4.17
CA TYR A 46 -31.88 15.11 -5.09
C TYR A 46 -30.48 15.08 -5.72
N LYS A 47 -30.49 15.33 -7.03
CA LYS A 47 -29.39 15.67 -7.94
C LYS A 47 -28.52 16.81 -7.38
N MET A 48 -27.22 16.78 -7.65
CA MET A 48 -26.36 17.95 -7.58
C MET A 48 -26.20 18.57 -8.97
N GLU A 49 -26.72 19.79 -9.14
CA GLU A 49 -26.30 20.73 -10.18
C GLU A 49 -25.14 21.59 -9.67
N ALA A 50 -24.17 21.86 -10.55
CA ALA A 50 -23.01 22.68 -10.27
C ALA A 50 -23.39 24.17 -10.22
N THR A 51 -22.91 24.90 -9.22
CA THR A 51 -23.02 26.36 -9.16
C THR A 51 -21.63 26.98 -9.03
N SER A 52 -21.25 27.75 -10.05
CA SER A 52 -20.12 28.67 -10.07
C SER A 52 -20.43 29.91 -9.24
N ILE A 53 -19.54 30.30 -8.32
CA ILE A 53 -19.63 31.58 -7.59
C ILE A 53 -18.48 32.47 -8.03
N GLY A 54 -18.83 33.62 -8.61
CA GLY A 54 -17.92 34.70 -8.98
C GLY A 54 -17.64 35.66 -7.83
N PHE A 55 -16.54 36.41 -7.96
CA PHE A 55 -16.12 37.50 -7.06
C PHE A 55 -16.34 38.86 -7.74
N PRO A 56 -16.73 39.94 -7.01
CA PRO A 56 -16.94 41.27 -7.58
C PRO A 56 -15.77 42.26 -7.38
N GLY A 57 -15.55 43.11 -8.40
CA GLY A 57 -15.03 44.52 -8.41
C GLY A 57 -13.63 44.81 -7.83
N SER A 58 -12.79 45.71 -8.33
CA SER A 58 -12.79 46.84 -9.29
C SER A 58 -11.29 47.24 -9.46
N THR A 59 -10.75 47.74 -10.58
CA THR A 59 -10.95 49.08 -11.16
C THR A 59 -10.33 49.19 -12.57
N ASN A 60 -10.84 50.15 -13.33
CA ASN A 60 -10.62 50.45 -14.75
C ASN A 60 -9.22 50.95 -15.11
N LEU A 61 -8.79 50.65 -16.34
CA LEU A 61 -8.10 51.59 -17.23
C LEU A 61 -8.46 51.26 -18.70
N THR A 62 -9.18 52.18 -19.32
CA THR A 62 -9.63 52.20 -20.72
C THR A 62 -8.53 52.68 -21.65
N ALA A 63 -8.33 51.98 -22.78
CA ALA A 63 -7.85 52.59 -24.02
C ALA A 63 -8.40 51.80 -25.23
N THR A 64 -9.33 52.44 -25.93
CA THR A 64 -10.00 52.02 -27.16
C THR A 64 -9.08 52.21 -28.37
N PHE A 65 -9.07 51.30 -29.35
CA PHE A 65 -8.98 51.68 -30.77
C PHE A 65 -9.47 50.55 -31.70
N GLY A 66 -10.54 50.84 -32.46
CA GLY A 66 -10.53 50.71 -33.93
C GLY A 66 -10.78 49.35 -34.57
N SER A 67 -12.05 49.07 -34.84
CA SER A 67 -12.58 48.08 -35.79
C SER A 67 -12.00 48.16 -37.22
N ARG A 68 -11.92 47.02 -37.93
CA ARG A 68 -12.69 46.76 -39.18
C ARG A 68 -12.39 45.38 -39.79
N LEU A 69 -13.45 44.57 -39.88
CA LEU A 69 -13.60 43.44 -40.79
C LEU A 69 -13.83 43.92 -42.23
N ARG A 70 -13.25 43.24 -43.23
CA ARG A 70 -13.91 42.99 -44.53
C ARG A 70 -13.30 41.76 -45.22
N LYS A 71 -14.14 40.75 -45.45
CA LYS A 71 -13.96 39.66 -46.43
C LYS A 71 -14.20 40.21 -47.84
N ARG A 72 -13.47 39.69 -48.84
CA ARG A 72 -14.04 39.29 -50.15
C ARG A 72 -13.05 38.46 -50.98
N SER A 73 -13.58 37.37 -51.52
CA SER A 73 -13.11 36.53 -52.63
C SER A 73 -13.00 37.34 -53.95
N LEU A 74 -12.36 36.95 -55.06
CA LEU A 74 -12.27 35.67 -55.80
C LEU A 74 -11.36 35.88 -57.04
N SER A 75 -10.90 34.77 -57.67
CA SER A 75 -10.44 34.61 -59.09
C SER A 75 -9.08 35.22 -59.49
N SER A 76 -8.27 34.74 -60.44
CA SER A 76 -8.19 33.58 -61.37
C SER A 76 -6.91 33.77 -62.22
N SER A 77 -6.32 32.69 -62.79
CA SER A 77 -5.43 32.56 -64.01
C SER A 77 -4.15 31.75 -63.75
N VAL A 78 -4.01 30.48 -64.19
CA VAL A 78 -3.62 29.92 -65.52
C VAL A 78 -2.11 29.95 -65.85
N ALA A 79 -1.51 28.76 -66.03
CA ALA A 79 -0.52 28.32 -67.05
C ALA A 79 0.21 27.03 -66.56
N VAL A 80 -0.10 25.82 -67.04
CA VAL A 80 0.42 25.06 -68.22
C VAL A 80 1.83 24.46 -68.04
N GLY A 81 1.92 23.13 -68.19
CA GLY A 81 3.14 22.36 -68.44
C GLY A 81 2.96 20.86 -68.22
N GLY A 82 2.72 20.08 -69.30
CA GLY A 82 2.52 18.62 -69.25
C GLY A 82 3.70 17.81 -69.80
N LYS A 83 3.70 16.49 -69.55
CA LYS A 83 4.25 15.44 -70.45
C LYS A 83 3.82 14.01 -70.08
N GLN A 84 3.06 13.42 -71.03
CA GLN A 84 2.95 12.04 -71.57
C GLN A 84 3.08 10.72 -70.75
N ARG A 85 1.93 10.01 -70.75
CA ARG A 85 1.60 8.58 -71.03
C ARG A 85 2.69 7.55 -71.42
N SER A 86 2.47 6.31 -70.94
CA SER A 86 2.34 5.10 -71.79
C SER A 86 1.36 4.07 -71.18
N GLN A 87 0.61 3.38 -72.06
CA GLN A 87 -0.36 2.31 -71.79
C GLN A 87 0.22 0.96 -72.22
N LEU A 88 -0.23 -0.15 -71.65
CA LEU A 88 -0.23 -1.46 -72.32
C LEU A 88 -1.33 -2.39 -71.80
N LEU A 89 -1.83 -3.19 -72.74
CA LEU A 89 -3.13 -3.90 -72.78
C LEU A 89 -3.07 -5.36 -72.27
N LYS A 90 -4.27 -5.90 -72.05
CA LYS A 90 -4.69 -7.25 -71.61
C LYS A 90 -4.19 -8.42 -72.49
N PRO A 91 -4.45 -9.66 -72.05
CA PRO A 91 -5.28 -10.54 -72.89
C PRO A 91 -6.38 -11.32 -72.12
N THR A 92 -7.38 -11.77 -72.88
CA THR A 92 -8.58 -12.53 -72.48
C THR A 92 -8.58 -13.86 -73.23
N VAL A 93 -8.88 -15.02 -72.60
CA VAL A 93 -9.48 -16.20 -73.28
C VAL A 93 -10.41 -16.99 -72.34
N HIS A 94 -11.47 -17.51 -72.94
CA HIS A 94 -12.71 -18.19 -72.51
C HIS A 94 -12.63 -19.43 -71.60
N VAL A 95 -13.73 -19.68 -70.84
CA VAL A 95 -14.33 -21.02 -70.66
C VAL A 95 -15.88 -20.92 -70.57
N CYS A 96 -16.54 -21.91 -71.19
CA CYS A 96 -17.97 -22.14 -71.42
C CYS A 96 -18.91 -22.18 -70.18
N ARG A 97 -20.19 -21.88 -70.45
CA ARG A 97 -21.37 -22.20 -69.62
C ARG A 97 -21.67 -23.70 -69.67
N ASN A 98 -22.06 -24.31 -68.53
CA ASN A 98 -23.26 -25.15 -68.48
C ASN A 98 -23.83 -25.33 -67.05
N LEU A 99 -25.14 -25.11 -67.01
CA LEU A 99 -26.21 -25.39 -66.05
C LEU A 99 -25.94 -26.32 -64.84
N GLY A 100 -26.28 -25.80 -63.65
CA GLY A 100 -26.60 -26.57 -62.45
C GLY A 100 -27.60 -25.80 -61.59
N ARG A 101 -28.82 -26.34 -61.47
CA ARG A 101 -29.93 -25.79 -60.68
C ARG A 101 -29.62 -25.84 -59.18
N GLY A 102 -29.89 -24.71 -58.51
CA GLY A 102 -30.64 -24.65 -57.27
C GLY A 102 -30.02 -25.23 -56.00
N LEU A 103 -29.48 -24.34 -55.16
CA LEU A 103 -29.61 -24.42 -53.71
C LEU A 103 -29.55 -22.99 -53.16
N ASN A 104 -30.68 -22.53 -52.63
CA ASN A 104 -30.85 -21.22 -52.00
C ASN A 104 -30.12 -21.25 -50.64
N VAL A 105 -28.80 -20.97 -50.64
CA VAL A 105 -28.10 -20.68 -49.38
C VAL A 105 -28.37 -19.22 -49.06
N ARG A 106 -29.28 -18.98 -48.12
CA ARG A 106 -29.40 -17.67 -47.46
C ARG A 106 -28.03 -17.33 -46.89
N SER A 107 -27.34 -16.33 -47.48
CA SER A 107 -26.19 -15.72 -46.82
C SER A 107 -26.71 -15.03 -45.57
N ALA A 108 -26.56 -15.65 -44.42
CA ALA A 108 -26.64 -14.94 -43.15
C ALA A 108 -25.55 -13.87 -43.20
N SER A 109 -25.93 -12.61 -43.32
CA SER A 109 -25.04 -11.49 -43.06
C SER A 109 -24.62 -11.59 -41.59
N ILE A 110 -23.44 -12.16 -41.33
CA ILE A 110 -22.81 -12.10 -40.02
C ILE A 110 -22.56 -10.62 -39.76
N SER A 111 -23.31 -10.05 -38.83
CA SER A 111 -23.04 -8.73 -38.26
C SER A 111 -21.57 -8.69 -37.83
N ARG A 112 -20.79 -7.76 -38.40
CA ARG A 112 -19.36 -7.59 -38.09
C ARG A 112 -19.12 -6.84 -36.76
N ASP A 113 -20.18 -6.56 -36.00
CA ASP A 113 -20.11 -5.68 -34.82
C ASP A 113 -20.45 -6.40 -33.50
N ALA A 114 -20.33 -7.73 -33.44
CA ALA A 114 -20.36 -8.41 -32.15
C ALA A 114 -19.04 -8.12 -31.40
N PRO A 115 -19.08 -7.55 -30.17
CA PRO A 115 -17.86 -7.37 -29.38
C PRO A 115 -17.21 -8.73 -29.18
N ILE A 116 -15.90 -8.82 -29.41
CA ILE A 116 -15.15 -10.04 -29.07
C ILE A 116 -15.31 -10.24 -27.55
N THR A 117 -15.97 -11.32 -27.16
CA THR A 117 -16.17 -11.70 -25.76
C THR A 117 -15.08 -12.67 -25.32
N THR A 118 -14.67 -12.59 -24.05
CA THR A 118 -13.79 -13.61 -23.46
C THR A 118 -14.58 -14.91 -23.20
N SER A 119 -13.88 -15.97 -22.83
CA SER A 119 -14.50 -17.23 -22.39
C SER A 119 -15.43 -17.06 -21.19
N SER A 120 -15.26 -15.99 -20.39
CA SER A 120 -16.15 -15.62 -19.28
C SER A 120 -17.35 -14.76 -19.72
N GLY A 121 -17.48 -14.45 -21.01
CA GLY A 121 -18.55 -13.64 -21.57
C GLY A 121 -18.36 -12.13 -21.42
N LEU A 122 -17.22 -11.66 -20.88
CA LEU A 122 -16.94 -10.23 -20.73
C LEU A 122 -16.53 -9.60 -22.07
N PRO A 123 -16.97 -8.36 -22.36
CA PRO A 123 -16.54 -7.66 -23.56
C PRO A 123 -15.06 -7.31 -23.47
N LEU A 124 -14.31 -7.63 -24.53
CA LEU A 124 -12.91 -7.25 -24.66
C LEU A 124 -12.79 -5.77 -25.05
N ARG A 125 -12.01 -5.01 -24.28
CA ARG A 125 -11.78 -3.58 -24.46
C ARG A 125 -10.28 -3.27 -24.46
N GLU A 126 -9.91 -2.16 -25.09
CA GLU A 126 -8.60 -1.56 -24.86
C GLU A 126 -8.57 -0.92 -23.46
N VAL A 127 -7.41 -0.88 -22.82
CA VAL A 127 -7.25 -0.24 -21.52
C VAL A 127 -7.45 1.28 -21.67
N PRO A 128 -8.45 1.89 -21.01
CA PRO A 128 -8.71 3.32 -21.12
C PRO A 128 -7.62 4.15 -20.42
N GLY A 129 -7.61 5.46 -20.69
CA GLY A 129 -6.61 6.39 -20.16
C GLY A 129 -5.40 6.58 -21.09
N SER A 130 -4.56 7.56 -20.77
CA SER A 130 -3.34 7.87 -21.52
C SER A 130 -2.24 8.35 -20.57
N TYR A 131 -1.00 8.41 -21.05
CA TYR A 131 0.13 8.93 -20.27
C TYR A 131 0.35 10.43 -20.44
N GLY A 132 -0.48 11.11 -21.24
CA GLY A 132 -0.30 12.51 -21.63
C GLY A 132 0.91 12.75 -22.55
N LEU A 133 1.26 14.02 -22.74
CA LEU A 133 2.48 14.39 -23.47
C LEU A 133 3.74 13.93 -22.70
N PRO A 134 4.83 13.55 -23.39
CA PRO A 134 6.08 13.20 -22.74
C PRO A 134 6.49 14.27 -21.71
N PHE A 135 6.99 13.83 -20.55
CA PHE A 135 7.28 14.66 -19.38
C PHE A 135 6.05 15.32 -18.72
N PHE A 136 5.22 16.07 -19.46
CA PHE A 136 4.12 16.85 -18.89
C PHE A 136 3.01 16.00 -18.30
N GLY A 137 2.63 14.91 -18.96
CA GLY A 137 1.58 14.02 -18.46
C GLY A 137 1.98 13.39 -17.13
N ALA A 138 3.22 12.91 -17.03
CA ALA A 138 3.79 12.48 -15.77
C ALA A 138 3.74 13.62 -14.75
N PHE A 139 4.36 14.77 -15.06
CA PHE A 139 4.43 15.91 -14.15
C PHE A 139 3.08 16.30 -13.56
N PHE A 140 2.03 16.39 -14.36
CA PHE A 140 0.68 16.70 -13.87
C PHE A 140 0.12 15.60 -12.96
N ASP A 141 0.32 14.32 -13.29
CA ASP A 141 -0.03 13.22 -12.39
C ASP A 141 0.74 13.31 -11.07
N LYS A 142 2.04 13.66 -11.07
CA LYS A 142 2.80 13.86 -9.82
C LYS A 142 2.23 14.99 -8.98
N ILE A 143 1.94 16.14 -9.60
CA ILE A 143 1.38 17.28 -8.87
C ILE A 143 -0.01 16.94 -8.31
N ALA A 144 -0.83 16.24 -9.09
CA ALA A 144 -2.12 15.73 -8.63
C ALA A 144 -1.95 14.78 -7.44
N PHE A 145 -1.01 13.83 -7.53
CA PHE A 145 -0.76 12.83 -6.51
C PHE A 145 -0.29 13.43 -5.17
N TYR A 146 0.70 14.33 -5.18
CA TYR A 146 1.27 14.86 -3.93
C TYR A 146 0.54 16.08 -3.36
N TRP A 147 0.10 17.00 -4.24
CA TRP A 147 -0.21 18.36 -3.81
C TRP A 147 -1.68 18.72 -3.94
N ILE A 148 -2.40 18.16 -4.91
CA ILE A 148 -3.79 18.54 -5.20
C ILE A 148 -4.78 17.51 -4.65
N GLU A 149 -4.68 16.25 -5.06
CA GLU A 149 -5.70 15.23 -4.80
C GLU A 149 -5.32 14.35 -3.60
N GLY A 150 -4.07 13.91 -3.52
CA GLY A 150 -3.64 12.95 -2.51
C GLY A 150 -4.30 11.58 -2.66
N THR A 151 -4.00 10.66 -1.75
CA THR A 151 -4.67 9.36 -1.69
C THR A 151 -5.75 9.33 -0.60
N PRO A 152 -6.92 8.71 -0.86
CA PRO A 152 -7.25 7.86 -2.01
C PRO A 152 -7.79 8.60 -3.26
N ASN A 153 -8.09 9.90 -3.18
CA ASN A 153 -8.83 10.63 -4.21
C ASN A 153 -8.20 10.60 -5.60
N PHE A 154 -6.87 10.60 -5.70
CA PHE A 154 -6.14 10.46 -6.97
C PHE A 154 -6.60 9.27 -7.81
N TYR A 155 -6.83 8.12 -7.16
CA TYR A 155 -7.30 6.91 -7.81
C TYR A 155 -8.81 6.98 -8.09
N ALA A 156 -9.60 7.46 -7.13
CA ALA A 156 -11.06 7.59 -7.28
C ALA A 156 -11.45 8.52 -8.44
N ASN A 157 -10.76 9.65 -8.58
CA ASN A 157 -11.00 10.63 -9.65
C ASN A 157 -10.74 10.02 -11.03
N ARG A 158 -9.64 9.29 -11.20
CA ARG A 158 -9.30 8.61 -12.47
C ARG A 158 -10.24 7.44 -12.77
N MET A 159 -10.65 6.67 -11.75
CA MET A 159 -11.69 5.66 -11.93
C MET A 159 -13.00 6.26 -12.46
N ALA A 160 -13.43 7.40 -11.90
CA ALA A 160 -14.63 8.10 -12.34
C ALA A 160 -14.46 8.66 -13.77
N GLN A 161 -13.32 9.28 -14.06
CA GLN A 161 -13.00 9.82 -15.39
C GLN A 161 -13.02 8.76 -16.48
N HIS A 162 -12.51 7.56 -16.20
CA HIS A 162 -12.42 6.47 -17.18
C HIS A 162 -13.58 5.47 -17.11
N GLN A 163 -14.48 5.63 -16.13
CA GLN A 163 -15.54 4.67 -15.81
C GLN A 163 -15.03 3.22 -15.74
N SER A 164 -13.84 3.05 -15.17
CA SER A 164 -13.12 1.78 -15.15
C SER A 164 -12.25 1.65 -13.91
N THR A 165 -12.14 0.43 -13.39
CA THR A 165 -11.19 0.03 -12.33
C THR A 165 -9.85 -0.40 -12.89
N VAL A 166 -9.72 -0.46 -14.22
CA VAL A 166 -8.48 -0.77 -14.96
C VAL A 166 -8.22 0.34 -15.96
N TYR A 167 -7.10 1.07 -15.83
CA TYR A 167 -6.76 2.19 -16.71
C TYR A 167 -5.26 2.52 -16.71
N ARG A 168 -4.82 3.29 -17.71
CA ARG A 168 -3.45 3.79 -17.86
C ARG A 168 -3.27 5.09 -17.07
N MET A 169 -2.15 5.21 -16.35
CA MET A 169 -1.75 6.45 -15.66
C MET A 169 -0.23 6.50 -15.46
N ASN A 170 0.31 7.65 -15.04
CA ASN A 170 1.68 7.72 -14.52
C ASN A 170 1.69 7.54 -13.00
N THR A 171 2.58 6.69 -12.48
CA THR A 171 2.87 6.56 -11.05
C THR A 171 3.99 7.52 -10.63
N VAL A 172 4.20 7.67 -9.33
CA VAL A 172 5.39 8.28 -8.72
C VAL A 172 6.45 7.20 -8.40
N PRO A 173 7.75 7.55 -8.26
CA PRO A 173 8.36 8.85 -8.49
C PRO A 173 8.52 9.09 -10.00
N GLN A 174 8.93 10.30 -10.42
CA GLN A 174 8.88 10.67 -11.83
C GLN A 174 10.11 11.48 -12.30
N PRO A 175 10.37 11.54 -13.62
CA PRO A 175 11.33 12.45 -14.24
C PRO A 175 11.15 13.92 -13.76
N PRO A 176 12.20 14.77 -13.83
CA PRO A 176 13.35 14.65 -14.73
C PRO A 176 14.54 13.82 -14.23
N PHE A 177 14.79 13.70 -12.91
CA PHE A 177 16.04 13.12 -12.40
C PHE A 177 15.88 11.79 -11.64
N PHE A 178 14.67 11.26 -11.54
CA PHE A 178 14.48 9.83 -11.29
C PHE A 178 14.61 9.05 -12.60
N PRO A 179 15.55 8.10 -12.72
CA PRO A 179 15.75 7.31 -13.93
C PRO A 179 14.71 6.18 -14.05
N VAL A 180 13.43 6.54 -14.16
CA VAL A 180 12.30 5.61 -14.11
C VAL A 180 11.33 5.83 -15.27
N ASP A 181 10.67 4.76 -15.70
CA ASP A 181 9.47 4.85 -16.52
C ASP A 181 8.23 4.87 -15.61
N PRO A 182 7.49 5.99 -15.52
CA PRO A 182 6.36 6.09 -14.61
C PRO A 182 5.08 5.45 -15.16
N ARG A 183 5.06 4.96 -16.40
CA ARG A 183 3.85 4.48 -17.07
C ARG A 183 3.39 3.15 -16.49
N VAL A 184 2.15 3.11 -16.00
CA VAL A 184 1.53 1.89 -15.46
C VAL A 184 0.12 1.67 -15.99
N ILE A 185 -0.34 0.42 -15.92
CA ILE A 185 -1.76 0.06 -15.96
C ILE A 185 -2.17 -0.28 -14.53
N VAL A 186 -3.10 0.49 -13.98
CA VAL A 186 -3.56 0.29 -12.62
C VAL A 186 -4.72 -0.70 -12.56
N LEU A 187 -4.75 -1.53 -11.52
CA LEU A 187 -5.77 -2.54 -11.23
C LEU A 187 -6.37 -2.24 -9.85
N LEU A 188 -7.65 -1.91 -9.78
CA LEU A 188 -8.27 -1.36 -8.56
C LEU A 188 -9.47 -2.15 -8.03
N ASP A 189 -9.92 -3.20 -8.72
CA ASP A 189 -10.98 -4.10 -8.25
C ASP A 189 -10.42 -5.46 -7.84
N GLN A 190 -11.11 -6.19 -6.96
CA GLN A 190 -10.66 -7.48 -6.43
C GLN A 190 -10.37 -8.51 -7.52
N LYS A 191 -11.12 -8.48 -8.62
CA LYS A 191 -10.98 -9.44 -9.70
C LYS A 191 -9.69 -9.21 -10.47
N SER A 192 -9.48 -7.99 -10.96
CA SER A 192 -8.28 -7.65 -11.74
C SER A 192 -7.00 -7.67 -10.89
N TYR A 193 -7.06 -7.15 -9.66
CA TYR A 193 -5.92 -6.99 -8.76
C TYR A 193 -5.16 -8.29 -8.49
N SER A 194 -5.88 -9.42 -8.40
CA SER A 194 -5.28 -10.74 -8.15
C SER A 194 -4.22 -11.17 -9.18
N THR A 195 -4.23 -10.57 -10.37
CA THR A 195 -3.18 -10.77 -11.40
C THR A 195 -1.77 -10.43 -10.87
N LEU A 196 -1.65 -9.51 -9.92
CA LEU A 196 -0.37 -9.08 -9.34
C LEU A 196 0.32 -10.16 -8.48
N PHE A 197 -0.39 -11.24 -8.16
CA PHE A 197 0.11 -12.38 -7.37
C PHE A 197 0.56 -13.55 -8.24
N ASP A 198 0.08 -13.61 -9.49
CA ASP A 198 0.34 -14.70 -10.43
C ASP A 198 1.71 -14.51 -11.10
N VAL A 199 2.73 -15.14 -10.53
CA VAL A 199 4.13 -15.00 -10.98
C VAL A 199 4.42 -15.67 -12.33
N ASP A 200 3.47 -16.43 -12.88
CA ASP A 200 3.53 -16.94 -14.27
C ASP A 200 3.03 -15.91 -15.28
N LYS A 201 2.29 -14.90 -14.81
CA LYS A 201 1.83 -13.75 -15.59
C LYS A 201 2.67 -12.50 -15.37
N VAL A 202 3.15 -12.27 -14.15
CA VAL A 202 3.92 -11.06 -13.79
C VAL A 202 5.30 -11.37 -13.24
N GLU A 203 6.28 -10.57 -13.65
CA GLU A 203 7.62 -10.49 -13.10
C GLU A 203 7.63 -9.53 -11.92
N LYS A 204 8.34 -9.93 -10.86
CA LYS A 204 8.42 -9.24 -9.58
C LYS A 204 9.87 -8.85 -9.22
N ALA A 205 10.76 -8.86 -10.21
CA ALA A 205 12.10 -8.32 -10.09
C ALA A 205 12.05 -6.79 -9.98
N ASP A 206 12.76 -6.22 -9.01
CA ASP A 206 13.07 -4.80 -8.92
C ASP A 206 11.85 -3.85 -8.87
N VAL A 207 10.69 -4.37 -8.41
CA VAL A 207 9.42 -3.62 -8.31
C VAL A 207 8.89 -3.45 -6.89
N PHE A 208 9.69 -3.76 -5.86
CA PHE A 208 9.25 -3.77 -4.47
C PHE A 208 8.78 -2.38 -3.98
N VAL A 209 9.42 -1.30 -4.43
CA VAL A 209 9.01 0.09 -4.12
C VAL A 209 8.48 0.84 -5.35
N GLY A 210 7.91 0.11 -6.31
CA GLY A 210 7.28 0.69 -7.51
C GLY A 210 8.15 0.58 -8.74
N THR A 211 8.23 1.66 -9.52
CA THR A 211 9.05 1.75 -10.74
C THR A 211 10.49 2.16 -10.45
N PHE A 212 10.84 2.29 -9.17
CA PHE A 212 12.11 2.76 -8.65
C PHE A 212 12.80 1.68 -7.81
N VAL A 213 14.12 1.64 -7.85
CA VAL A 213 14.97 0.84 -6.95
C VAL A 213 15.92 1.80 -6.22
N PRO A 214 15.92 1.82 -4.88
CA PRO A 214 16.89 2.57 -4.10
C PRO A 214 18.32 2.11 -4.41
N ASP A 215 19.28 3.02 -4.24
CA ASP A 215 20.70 2.69 -4.37
C ASP A 215 21.06 1.47 -3.50
N LEU A 216 21.73 0.47 -4.08
CA LEU A 216 22.11 -0.76 -3.39
C LEU A 216 23.03 -0.51 -2.19
N GLN A 217 23.68 0.66 -2.08
CA GLN A 217 24.43 1.05 -0.89
C GLN A 217 23.56 1.06 0.39
N PHE A 218 22.25 1.30 0.28
CA PHE A 218 21.32 1.17 1.40
C PHE A 218 21.19 -0.27 1.91
N THR A 219 21.61 -1.26 1.13
CA THR A 219 21.50 -2.69 1.42
C THR A 219 22.86 -3.39 1.28
N GLY A 220 23.96 -2.65 1.48
CA GLY A 220 25.31 -3.22 1.49
C GLY A 220 25.85 -3.62 0.11
N GLY A 221 25.22 -3.17 -0.97
CA GLY A 221 25.54 -3.57 -2.34
C GLY A 221 24.71 -4.73 -2.86
N TYR A 222 23.81 -5.29 -2.05
CA TYR A 222 23.02 -6.47 -2.42
C TYR A 222 21.62 -6.12 -2.92
N ARG A 223 21.17 -6.79 -3.98
CA ARG A 223 19.75 -6.91 -4.34
C ARG A 223 19.09 -7.90 -3.38
N ILE A 224 18.48 -7.36 -2.33
CA ILE A 224 17.85 -8.13 -1.25
C ILE A 224 16.57 -8.85 -1.71
N LEU A 225 16.15 -9.86 -0.95
CA LEU A 225 15.02 -10.75 -1.23
C LEU A 225 13.74 -10.06 -1.76
N PRO A 226 13.26 -8.93 -1.19
CA PRO A 226 12.06 -8.27 -1.71
C PRO A 226 12.15 -7.83 -3.18
N TYR A 227 13.34 -7.55 -3.71
CA TYR A 227 13.56 -7.16 -5.10
C TYR A 227 13.82 -8.34 -6.06
N LEU A 228 13.94 -9.57 -5.56
CA LEU A 228 14.24 -10.74 -6.41
C LEU A 228 12.97 -11.38 -6.97
N ASP A 229 12.92 -11.69 -8.27
CA ASP A 229 11.84 -12.51 -8.85
C ASP A 229 11.97 -13.97 -8.41
N PRO A 230 10.88 -14.76 -8.27
CA PRO A 230 10.98 -16.19 -7.96
C PRO A 230 11.75 -17.03 -8.98
N SER A 231 11.97 -16.53 -10.20
CA SER A 231 12.85 -17.17 -11.19
C SER A 231 14.35 -17.03 -10.87
N GLU A 232 14.73 -16.12 -9.98
CA GLU A 232 16.12 -15.96 -9.53
C GLU A 232 16.43 -16.96 -8.42
N GLU A 233 17.50 -17.77 -8.57
CA GLU A 233 17.86 -18.83 -7.61
C GLU A 233 18.00 -18.30 -6.17
N LYS A 234 18.60 -17.11 -6.02
CA LYS A 234 18.75 -16.44 -4.72
C LYS A 234 17.42 -16.13 -4.03
N HIS A 235 16.33 -15.93 -4.76
CA HIS A 235 15.01 -15.73 -4.15
C HIS A 235 14.60 -16.94 -3.31
N LYS A 236 14.73 -18.15 -3.87
CA LYS A 236 14.41 -19.40 -3.16
C LYS A 236 15.27 -19.53 -1.90
N ILE A 237 16.58 -19.36 -2.03
CA ILE A 237 17.53 -19.53 -0.93
C ILE A 237 17.25 -18.52 0.20
N LEU A 238 17.16 -17.22 -0.13
CA LEU A 238 16.94 -16.17 0.87
C LEU A 238 15.55 -16.23 1.51
N LYS A 239 14.52 -16.65 0.76
CA LYS A 239 13.18 -16.84 1.33
C LYS A 239 13.11 -18.06 2.25
N SER A 240 13.79 -19.16 1.89
CA SER A 240 13.97 -20.32 2.77
C SER A 240 14.72 -19.97 4.05
N PHE A 241 15.81 -19.20 3.95
CA PHE A 241 16.51 -18.67 5.12
C PHE A 241 15.56 -17.84 6.01
N THR A 242 14.75 -16.97 5.41
CA THR A 242 13.75 -16.17 6.14
C THR A 242 12.72 -17.06 6.87
N PHE A 243 12.25 -18.14 6.24
CA PHE A 243 11.35 -19.09 6.90
C PHE A 243 12.01 -19.78 8.09
N GLU A 244 13.28 -20.16 8.00
CA GLU A 244 13.99 -20.79 9.11
C GLU A 244 14.26 -19.80 10.26
N VAL A 245 14.54 -18.53 9.96
CA VAL A 245 14.60 -17.46 10.99
C VAL A 245 13.26 -17.33 11.73
N LEU A 246 12.14 -17.29 10.98
CA LEU A 246 10.81 -17.19 11.59
C LEU A 246 10.47 -18.42 12.44
N LYS A 247 10.74 -19.62 11.92
CA LYS A 247 10.52 -20.89 12.62
C LYS A 247 11.37 -20.99 13.90
N SER A 248 12.67 -20.69 13.82
CA SER A 248 13.57 -20.71 14.98
C SER A 248 13.24 -19.63 16.03
N SER A 249 12.52 -18.58 15.63
CA SER A 249 11.99 -17.55 16.56
C SER A 249 10.74 -17.98 17.33
N GLY A 250 10.03 -19.03 16.89
CA GLY A 250 8.68 -19.36 17.37
C GLY A 250 8.53 -19.44 18.90
N ARG A 251 9.49 -20.05 19.61
CA ARG A 251 9.46 -20.18 21.08
C ARG A 251 9.65 -18.85 21.81
N ARG A 252 10.26 -17.85 21.17
CA ARG A 252 10.50 -16.51 21.75
C ARG A 252 9.33 -15.55 21.50
N VAL A 253 8.48 -15.79 20.50
CA VAL A 253 7.47 -14.81 20.07
C VAL A 253 6.54 -14.39 21.21
N PHE A 254 5.87 -15.33 21.87
CA PHE A 254 4.92 -15.03 22.95
C PHE A 254 5.57 -14.30 24.13
N PRO A 255 6.65 -14.82 24.76
CA PRO A 255 7.27 -14.14 25.90
C PRO A 255 7.82 -12.77 25.53
N GLU A 256 8.38 -12.59 24.32
CA GLU A 256 8.91 -11.29 23.90
C GLU A 256 7.82 -10.27 23.55
N VAL A 257 6.69 -10.71 22.99
CA VAL A 257 5.51 -9.83 22.80
C VAL A 257 5.01 -9.36 24.15
N HIS A 258 4.82 -10.28 25.10
CA HIS A 258 4.36 -9.95 26.45
C HIS A 258 5.30 -8.95 27.16
N ALA A 259 6.60 -9.22 27.13
CA ALA A 259 7.61 -8.36 27.74
C ALA A 259 7.62 -6.97 27.11
N ALA A 260 7.63 -6.90 25.77
CA ALA A 260 7.63 -5.63 25.05
C ALA A 260 6.36 -4.81 25.30
N LEU A 261 5.19 -5.44 25.30
CA LEU A 261 3.91 -4.74 25.51
C LEU A 261 3.69 -4.34 26.97
N SER A 262 4.19 -5.11 27.94
CA SER A 262 4.15 -4.73 29.35
C SER A 262 4.82 -3.37 29.59
N GLU A 263 5.98 -3.13 28.96
CA GLU A 263 6.65 -1.82 29.02
C GLU A 263 5.87 -0.71 28.31
N VAL A 264 5.22 -1.03 27.18
CA VAL A 264 4.34 -0.10 26.45
C VAL A 264 3.20 0.35 27.36
N PHE A 265 2.54 -0.59 28.04
CA PHE A 265 1.44 -0.29 28.96
C PHE A 265 1.87 0.57 30.15
N VAL A 266 3.05 0.31 30.72
CA VAL A 266 3.62 1.17 31.77
C VAL A 266 3.80 2.61 31.28
N LYS A 267 4.33 2.79 30.06
CA LYS A 267 4.47 4.12 29.45
C LYS A 267 3.13 4.80 29.20
N TRP A 268 2.14 4.06 28.71
CA TRP A 268 0.79 4.58 28.51
C TRP A 268 0.17 5.06 29.82
N GLU A 269 0.17 4.23 30.84
CA GLU A 269 -0.43 4.53 32.14
C GLU A 269 0.28 5.69 32.84
N THR A 270 1.62 5.74 32.76
CA THR A 270 2.40 6.85 33.30
C THR A 270 2.08 8.15 32.56
N GLY A 271 2.02 8.12 31.23
CA GLY A 271 1.68 9.28 30.41
C GLY A 271 0.26 9.80 30.68
N LEU A 272 -0.72 8.89 30.77
CA LEU A 272 -2.10 9.20 31.12
C LEU A 272 -2.19 9.83 32.52
N LYS A 273 -1.53 9.25 33.53
CA LYS A 273 -1.51 9.78 34.89
C LYS A 273 -0.87 11.17 34.97
N LYS A 274 0.22 11.39 34.22
CA LYS A 274 0.98 12.64 34.27
C LYS A 274 0.35 13.78 33.46
N ASN A 275 -0.16 13.47 32.28
CA ASN A 275 -0.54 14.48 31.27
C ASN A 275 -2.01 14.40 30.85
N GLY A 276 -2.79 13.44 31.38
CA GLY A 276 -4.16 13.16 30.94
C GLY A 276 -4.26 12.52 29.54
N LYS A 277 -3.14 12.36 28.84
CA LYS A 277 -3.06 11.79 27.49
C LYS A 277 -1.64 11.32 27.15
N VAL A 278 -1.51 10.41 26.19
CA VAL A 278 -0.20 9.87 25.76
C VAL A 278 -0.21 9.50 24.28
N LYS A 279 0.85 9.84 23.54
CA LYS A 279 1.04 9.36 22.16
C LYS A 279 1.36 7.88 22.16
N TYR A 280 0.39 7.03 21.82
CA TYR A 280 0.57 5.58 21.93
C TYR A 280 1.56 5.04 20.89
N ASN A 281 1.67 5.70 19.73
CA ASN A 281 2.56 5.33 18.63
C ASN A 281 4.04 5.28 19.04
N GLU A 282 4.49 6.22 19.87
CA GLU A 282 5.89 6.27 20.28
C GLU A 282 6.27 5.07 21.13
N ALA A 283 5.41 4.73 22.11
CA ALA A 283 5.62 3.57 22.95
C ALA A 283 5.56 2.27 22.11
N LEU A 284 4.58 2.13 21.22
CA LEU A 284 4.49 0.97 20.31
C LEU A 284 5.70 0.86 19.38
N SER A 285 6.23 1.97 18.86
CA SER A 285 7.42 1.98 18.01
C SER A 285 8.64 1.42 18.74
N VAL A 286 8.84 1.83 20.00
CA VAL A 286 9.91 1.31 20.87
C VAL A 286 9.68 -0.16 21.24
N GLY A 287 8.46 -0.53 21.68
CA GLY A 287 8.15 -1.91 22.05
C GLY A 287 8.32 -2.88 20.87
N SER A 288 7.80 -2.51 19.70
CA SER A 288 7.89 -3.34 18.49
C SER A 288 9.31 -3.51 17.97
N VAL A 289 10.22 -2.53 18.17
CA VAL A 289 11.63 -2.70 17.74
C VAL A 289 12.34 -3.71 18.64
N ARG A 290 12.08 -3.67 19.95
CA ARG A 290 12.64 -4.62 20.91
C ARG A 290 12.11 -6.03 20.64
N LEU A 291 10.80 -6.16 20.44
CA LEU A 291 10.17 -7.42 20.02
C LEU A 291 10.86 -8.02 18.79
N ASN A 292 11.01 -7.24 17.71
CA ASN A 292 11.62 -7.74 16.48
C ASN A 292 13.06 -8.18 16.68
N SER A 293 13.87 -7.36 17.34
CA SER A 293 15.27 -7.70 17.59
C SER A 293 15.41 -8.94 18.48
N ARG A 294 14.64 -9.06 19.56
CA ARG A 294 14.73 -10.21 20.46
C ARG A 294 14.17 -11.49 19.85
N ALA A 295 13.06 -11.40 19.12
CA ALA A 295 12.49 -12.57 18.46
C ALA A 295 13.39 -13.07 17.30
N LEU A 296 13.77 -12.17 16.38
CA LEU A 296 14.40 -12.53 15.10
C LEU A 296 15.93 -12.54 15.15
N LEU A 297 16.55 -11.75 16.04
CA LEU A 297 18.01 -11.67 16.18
C LEU A 297 18.52 -12.24 17.50
N ASN A 298 17.62 -12.64 18.41
CA ASN A 298 17.97 -13.06 19.78
C ASN A 298 18.78 -12.00 20.55
N ALA A 299 18.47 -10.72 20.34
CA ALA A 299 19.24 -9.62 20.92
C ALA A 299 18.39 -8.40 21.29
N ASP A 300 18.69 -7.76 22.42
CA ASP A 300 18.06 -6.50 22.81
C ASP A 300 18.83 -5.30 22.23
N PRO A 301 18.18 -4.40 21.46
CA PRO A 301 18.84 -3.23 20.88
C PRO A 301 19.31 -2.20 21.92
N THR A 302 18.93 -2.37 23.19
CA THR A 302 19.27 -1.50 24.32
C THR A 302 20.17 -2.18 25.36
N ASP A 303 20.61 -3.41 25.10
CA ASP A 303 21.56 -4.11 25.96
C ASP A 303 22.84 -3.26 26.14
N PRO A 304 23.24 -2.95 27.39
CA PRO A 304 24.50 -2.23 27.64
C PRO A 304 25.74 -3.10 27.48
N ASP A 305 25.62 -4.43 27.55
CA ASP A 305 26.74 -5.37 27.61
C ASP A 305 27.20 -5.85 26.23
N THR A 306 26.43 -5.56 25.17
CA THR A 306 26.84 -5.87 23.79
C THR A 306 27.89 -4.90 23.25
N LYS A 307 28.84 -5.42 22.46
CA LYS A 307 29.87 -4.60 21.78
C LYS A 307 29.29 -3.63 20.75
N ALA A 308 28.08 -3.89 20.25
CA ALA A 308 27.39 -3.00 19.33
C ALA A 308 25.92 -2.90 19.72
N THR A 309 25.49 -1.71 20.19
CA THR A 309 24.12 -1.42 20.62
C THR A 309 23.49 -0.31 19.76
N LEU A 310 22.19 -0.39 19.50
CA LEU A 310 21.45 0.72 18.90
C LEU A 310 21.07 1.78 19.94
N GLY A 311 20.92 1.36 21.20
CA GLY A 311 20.51 2.19 22.33
C GLY A 311 19.03 2.56 22.26
N ARG A 312 18.60 3.45 23.17
CA ARG A 312 17.21 3.95 23.23
C ARG A 312 16.76 4.67 21.95
N ASP A 313 17.71 5.13 21.15
CA ASP A 313 17.47 5.79 19.85
C ASP A 313 17.26 4.81 18.69
N ALA A 314 17.18 3.49 18.94
CA ALA A 314 17.01 2.48 17.90
C ALA A 314 15.91 2.82 16.88
N PRO A 315 14.69 3.23 17.28
CA PRO A 315 13.67 3.64 16.32
C PRO A 315 14.10 4.78 15.38
N SER A 316 14.77 5.81 15.92
CA SER A 316 15.22 6.97 15.15
C SER A 316 16.34 6.58 14.17
N ILE A 317 17.30 5.78 14.64
CA ILE A 317 18.39 5.26 13.81
C ILE A 317 17.83 4.45 12.64
N ILE A 318 16.91 3.51 12.91
CA ILE A 318 16.35 2.64 11.89
C ILE A 318 15.45 3.43 10.92
N LYS A 319 14.58 4.33 11.40
CA LYS A 319 13.77 5.20 10.54
C LYS A 319 14.62 6.05 9.61
N SER A 320 15.76 6.57 10.10
CA SER A 320 16.66 7.37 9.26
C SER A 320 17.25 6.58 8.10
N TRP A 321 17.36 5.26 8.21
CA TRP A 321 17.79 4.37 7.13
C TRP A 321 16.64 3.94 6.21
N ILE A 322 15.44 3.67 6.76
CA ILE A 322 14.26 3.23 5.97
C ILE A 322 13.67 4.38 5.14
N ILE A 323 13.36 5.51 5.79
CA ILE A 323 12.57 6.60 5.19
C ILE A 323 13.12 7.04 3.82
N PRO A 324 14.44 7.26 3.64
CA PRO A 324 14.97 7.69 2.35
C PRO A 324 14.68 6.77 1.16
N GLN A 325 14.49 5.47 1.42
CA GLN A 325 14.27 4.47 0.38
C GLN A 325 12.83 4.52 -0.17
N ILE A 326 11.87 5.04 0.61
CA ILE A 326 10.43 5.00 0.31
C ILE A 326 9.75 6.36 0.28
N ILE A 327 10.35 7.39 0.90
CA ILE A 327 9.76 8.73 0.96
C ILE A 327 9.52 9.34 -0.44
N PRO A 328 10.29 9.03 -1.50
CA PRO A 328 9.94 9.47 -2.85
C PRO A 328 8.61 8.91 -3.36
N MET A 329 7.98 7.95 -2.68
CA MET A 329 6.67 7.38 -3.04
C MET A 329 5.53 7.92 -2.17
N ALA A 330 5.85 8.59 -1.08
CA ALA A 330 4.91 8.86 -0.01
C ALA A 330 4.21 10.22 -0.18
N VAL A 331 2.89 10.24 0.00
CA VAL A 331 2.16 11.51 0.15
C VAL A 331 2.39 12.05 1.57
N ILE A 332 3.17 13.13 1.67
CA ILE A 332 3.45 13.78 2.95
C ILE A 332 2.22 14.60 3.39
N ARG A 333 1.60 14.19 4.51
CA ARG A 333 0.41 14.86 5.05
C ARG A 333 0.81 16.02 5.97
N LEU A 334 0.70 17.24 5.46
CA LEU A 334 0.98 18.48 6.22
C LEU A 334 -0.25 19.39 6.32
N PRO A 335 -0.32 20.29 7.32
CA PRO A 335 -1.28 21.39 7.31
C PRO A 335 -1.18 22.20 6.02
N THR A 336 -2.31 22.72 5.51
CA THR A 336 -2.38 23.38 4.19
C THR A 336 -1.34 24.47 4.00
N TRP A 337 -1.13 25.33 5.01
CA TRP A 337 -0.14 26.40 4.94
C TRP A 337 1.30 25.87 4.85
N MET A 338 1.62 24.78 5.56
CA MET A 338 2.93 24.11 5.49
C MET A 338 3.13 23.42 4.15
N LYS A 339 2.09 22.78 3.59
CA LYS A 339 2.16 22.19 2.25
C LYS A 339 2.59 23.25 1.24
N VAL A 340 1.94 24.41 1.25
CA VAL A 340 2.24 25.50 0.31
C VAL A 340 3.67 26.03 0.53
N ALA A 341 4.05 26.31 1.79
CA ALA A 341 5.36 26.87 2.09
C ALA A 341 6.54 25.90 1.83
N LEU A 342 6.34 24.61 2.06
CA LEU A 342 7.39 23.59 1.95
C LEU A 342 7.39 22.84 0.61
N ALA A 343 6.34 22.95 -0.20
CA ALA A 343 6.23 22.23 -1.47
C ALA A 343 7.45 22.37 -2.38
N PRO A 344 8.01 23.57 -2.63
CA PRO A 344 9.20 23.70 -3.49
C PRO A 344 10.41 22.94 -2.93
N PHE A 345 10.59 22.93 -1.61
CA PHE A 345 11.69 22.23 -0.94
C PHE A 345 11.48 20.72 -0.94
N ILE A 346 10.27 20.25 -0.71
CA ILE A 346 9.92 18.83 -0.75
C ILE A 346 10.07 18.29 -2.18
N GLU A 347 9.57 19.01 -3.18
CA GLU A 347 9.78 18.65 -4.58
C GLU A 347 11.27 18.52 -4.90
N LEU A 348 12.07 19.54 -4.56
CA LEU A 348 13.50 19.54 -4.86
C LEU A 348 14.28 18.44 -4.12
N LEU A 349 13.99 18.20 -2.84
CA LEU A 349 14.80 17.34 -1.98
C LEU A 349 14.32 15.88 -1.93
N ILE A 350 13.06 15.61 -2.28
CA ILE A 350 12.43 14.30 -2.12
C ILE A 350 11.88 13.78 -3.44
N HIS A 351 11.11 14.59 -4.18
CA HIS A 351 10.39 14.11 -5.37
C HIS A 351 11.11 14.36 -6.71
N THR A 352 12.31 14.95 -6.67
CA THR A 352 13.10 15.26 -7.88
C THR A 352 14.33 14.36 -8.02
N PHE A 353 15.06 14.10 -6.93
CA PHE A 353 16.27 13.28 -6.94
C PHE A 353 16.18 12.12 -5.93
N PRO A 354 16.77 10.95 -6.23
CA PRO A 354 17.03 9.93 -5.23
C PRO A 354 17.87 10.50 -4.08
N ILE A 355 17.55 10.07 -2.86
CA ILE A 355 18.24 10.58 -1.68
C ILE A 355 19.63 9.93 -1.58
N PRO A 356 20.72 10.73 -1.50
CA PRO A 356 22.07 10.18 -1.42
C PRO A 356 22.30 9.31 -0.17
N TYR A 357 22.80 8.09 -0.36
CA TYR A 357 23.15 7.16 0.72
C TYR A 357 24.14 7.76 1.73
N ALA A 358 25.06 8.62 1.27
CA ALA A 358 26.03 9.30 2.12
C ALA A 358 25.40 10.03 3.34
N LEU A 359 24.14 10.45 3.23
CA LEU A 359 23.41 11.13 4.30
C LEU A 359 23.03 10.20 5.46
N VAL A 360 23.02 8.88 5.23
CA VAL A 360 22.58 7.87 6.20
C VAL A 360 23.60 6.77 6.47
N LYS A 361 24.75 6.80 5.77
CA LYS A 361 25.83 5.81 5.88
C LYS A 361 26.18 5.44 7.32
N SER A 362 26.37 6.41 8.21
CA SER A 362 26.73 6.13 9.61
C SER A 362 25.62 5.42 10.39
N LYS A 363 24.35 5.71 10.09
CA LYS A 363 23.20 5.06 10.71
C LYS A 363 23.03 3.64 10.20
N HIS A 364 23.14 3.44 8.89
CA HIS A 364 23.17 2.10 8.28
C HIS A 364 24.31 1.26 8.85
N GLN A 365 25.54 1.77 8.92
CA GLN A 365 26.69 1.07 9.50
C GLN A 365 26.48 0.70 10.97
N LYS A 366 25.80 1.53 11.75
CA LYS A 366 25.46 1.21 13.15
C LYS A 366 24.47 0.04 13.24
N ILE A 367 23.50 -0.03 12.33
CA ILE A 367 22.56 -1.17 12.25
C ILE A 367 23.29 -2.44 11.82
N VAL A 368 24.15 -2.35 10.80
CA VAL A 368 24.98 -3.47 10.33
C VAL A 368 25.86 -4.00 11.47
N ALA A 369 26.53 -3.12 12.21
CA ALA A 369 27.36 -3.51 13.35
C ALA A 369 26.55 -4.23 14.45
N PHE A 370 25.35 -3.72 14.76
CA PHE A 370 24.43 -4.36 15.71
C PHE A 370 24.05 -5.78 15.25
N VAL A 371 23.62 -5.96 13.99
CA VAL A 371 23.24 -7.29 13.49
C VAL A 371 24.45 -8.22 13.42
N ARG A 372 25.60 -7.75 12.95
CA ARG A 372 26.84 -8.55 12.84
C ARG A 372 27.26 -9.10 14.20
N GLU A 373 27.23 -8.27 15.22
CA GLU A 373 27.71 -8.65 16.55
C GLU A 373 26.76 -9.60 17.25
N ASN A 374 25.44 -9.39 17.10
CA ASN A 374 24.45 -10.03 17.95
C ASN A 374 23.72 -11.20 17.28
N ALA A 375 23.65 -11.28 15.95
CA ALA A 375 22.95 -12.35 15.23
C ALA A 375 23.87 -13.48 14.74
N LYS A 376 24.99 -13.73 15.43
CA LYS A 376 26.05 -14.66 14.98
C LYS A 376 25.53 -16.07 14.69
N GLU A 377 24.73 -16.64 15.59
CA GLU A 377 24.14 -17.98 15.40
C GLU A 377 23.23 -18.04 14.16
N THR A 378 22.42 -17.00 13.95
CA THR A 378 21.55 -16.89 12.77
C THR A 378 22.35 -16.75 11.47
N LEU A 379 23.49 -16.04 11.51
CA LEU A 379 24.40 -15.89 10.38
C LEU A 379 25.19 -17.19 10.09
N ASP A 380 25.64 -17.89 11.14
CA ASP A 380 26.24 -19.21 11.01
C ASP A 380 25.27 -20.22 10.39
N MET A 381 23.99 -20.16 10.77
CA MET A 381 22.92 -20.95 10.16
C MET A 381 22.77 -20.62 8.67
N ALA A 382 22.85 -19.35 8.28
CA ALA A 382 22.76 -18.93 6.88
C ALA A 382 23.89 -19.54 6.03
N GLU A 383 25.13 -19.51 6.51
CA GLU A 383 26.28 -20.10 5.81
C GLU A 383 26.16 -21.63 5.75
N LYS A 384 25.92 -22.28 6.90
CA LYS A 384 25.98 -23.75 7.03
C LYS A 384 24.81 -24.47 6.35
N GLN A 385 23.60 -23.92 6.43
CA GLN A 385 22.39 -24.60 5.94
C GLN A 385 21.94 -24.11 4.57
N PHE A 386 22.27 -22.87 4.20
CA PHE A 386 21.79 -22.25 2.96
C PHE A 386 22.92 -21.86 1.99
N GLY A 387 24.19 -21.99 2.39
CA GLY A 387 25.34 -21.66 1.53
C GLY A 387 25.41 -20.16 1.18
N LEU A 388 24.81 -19.29 1.99
CA LEU A 388 24.80 -17.85 1.76
C LEU A 388 26.13 -17.23 2.18
N ASP A 389 26.60 -16.23 1.43
CA ASP A 389 27.62 -15.31 1.93
C ASP A 389 27.13 -14.63 3.21
N ARG A 390 28.01 -14.54 4.22
CA ARG A 390 27.64 -14.01 5.54
C ARG A 390 27.16 -12.57 5.50
N GLU A 391 27.78 -11.73 4.68
CA GLU A 391 27.41 -10.31 4.57
C GLU A 391 26.11 -10.15 3.78
N GLU A 392 25.88 -10.96 2.74
CA GLU A 392 24.59 -11.03 2.07
C GLU A 392 23.46 -11.48 3.01
N ALA A 393 23.70 -12.53 3.81
CA ALA A 393 22.76 -13.01 4.82
C ALA A 393 22.47 -11.93 5.87
N LEU A 394 23.49 -11.21 6.33
CA LEU A 394 23.36 -10.10 7.27
C LEU A 394 22.46 -9.01 6.73
N HIS A 395 22.70 -8.54 5.50
CA HIS A 395 21.90 -7.46 4.92
C HIS A 395 20.44 -7.87 4.67
N ASN A 396 20.20 -9.14 4.29
CA ASN A 396 18.83 -9.66 4.18
C ASN A 396 18.14 -9.82 5.54
N LEU A 397 18.85 -10.33 6.56
CA LEU A 397 18.32 -10.47 7.93
C LEU A 397 17.98 -9.11 8.54
N MET A 398 18.88 -8.13 8.39
CA MET A 398 18.67 -6.74 8.78
C MET A 398 17.43 -6.15 8.09
N PHE A 399 17.32 -6.32 6.77
CA PHE A 399 16.19 -5.78 6.02
C PHE A 399 14.87 -6.43 6.41
N ASN A 400 14.84 -7.75 6.58
CA ASN A 400 13.66 -8.47 7.04
C ASN A 400 13.22 -8.01 8.44
N THR A 401 14.16 -7.86 9.36
CA THR A 401 13.87 -7.47 10.75
C THR A 401 13.36 -6.04 10.84
N PHE A 402 14.06 -5.10 10.19
CA PHE A 402 13.83 -3.67 10.40
C PHE A 402 12.96 -3.01 9.34
N PHE A 403 13.19 -3.30 8.06
CA PHE A 403 12.39 -2.71 6.99
C PHE A 403 11.05 -3.42 6.84
N ASN A 404 11.07 -4.73 6.62
CA ASN A 404 9.85 -5.49 6.32
C ASN A 404 8.96 -5.65 7.57
N SER A 405 9.52 -6.18 8.67
CA SER A 405 8.75 -6.46 9.87
C SER A 405 8.51 -5.20 10.70
N TRP A 406 9.54 -4.63 11.32
CA TRP A 406 9.36 -3.44 12.17
C TRP A 406 8.78 -2.23 11.41
N GLY A 407 9.20 -2.00 10.17
CA GLY A 407 8.62 -0.96 9.31
C GLY A 407 7.12 -1.16 9.09
N GLY A 408 6.68 -2.38 8.81
CA GLY A 408 5.26 -2.73 8.71
C GLY A 408 4.49 -2.56 10.02
N LEU A 409 5.07 -2.98 11.16
CA LEU A 409 4.45 -2.85 12.48
C LEU A 409 4.26 -1.40 12.93
N ASN A 410 5.13 -0.48 12.51
CA ASN A 410 4.96 0.96 12.77
C ASN A 410 3.72 1.55 12.09
N PHE A 411 3.10 0.86 11.14
CA PHE A 411 1.79 1.21 10.59
C PHE A 411 0.68 0.34 11.20
N LEU A 412 0.88 -0.97 11.24
CA LEU A 412 -0.14 -1.92 11.67
C LEU A 412 -0.58 -1.72 13.14
N TYR A 413 0.36 -1.65 14.08
CA TYR A 413 0.02 -1.56 15.51
C TYR A 413 -0.75 -0.28 15.83
N PRO A 414 -0.32 0.91 15.36
CA PRO A 414 -1.12 2.12 15.46
C PRO A 414 -2.52 2.02 14.88
N SER A 415 -2.67 1.40 13.70
CA SER A 415 -3.97 1.21 13.06
C SER A 415 -4.89 0.31 13.88
N ILE A 416 -4.38 -0.76 14.48
CA ILE A 416 -5.16 -1.63 15.38
C ILE A 416 -5.69 -0.82 16.57
N ILE A 417 -4.80 -0.11 17.29
CA ILE A 417 -5.21 0.69 18.45
C ILE A 417 -6.23 1.76 18.06
N LYS A 418 -5.98 2.46 16.94
CA LYS A 418 -6.88 3.50 16.44
C LYS A 418 -8.26 2.94 16.12
N ARG A 419 -8.32 1.87 15.32
CA ARG A 419 -9.59 1.32 14.83
C ARG A 419 -10.41 0.72 15.96
N LEU A 420 -9.80 -0.09 16.82
CA LEU A 420 -10.50 -0.74 17.94
C LEU A 420 -10.86 0.27 19.04
N GLY A 421 -9.98 1.21 19.36
CA GLY A 421 -10.27 2.29 20.32
C GLY A 421 -11.36 3.26 19.85
N SER A 422 -11.67 3.28 18.55
CA SER A 422 -12.76 4.08 17.98
C SER A 422 -14.10 3.32 17.85
N THR A 423 -14.14 2.04 18.27
CA THR A 423 -15.40 1.27 18.32
C THR A 423 -16.21 1.60 19.57
N SER A 424 -17.47 1.14 19.63
CA SER A 424 -18.31 1.32 20.82
C SER A 424 -17.70 0.63 22.05
N GLU A 425 -17.94 1.20 23.23
CA GLU A 425 -17.52 0.56 24.48
C GLU A 425 -18.11 -0.85 24.65
N GLU A 426 -19.32 -1.08 24.14
CA GLU A 426 -19.97 -2.40 24.14
C GLU A 426 -19.13 -3.43 23.36
N PHE A 427 -18.68 -3.08 22.16
CA PHE A 427 -17.83 -3.96 21.36
C PHE A 427 -16.48 -4.21 22.04
N GLN A 428 -15.86 -3.17 22.62
CA GLN A 428 -14.59 -3.31 23.34
C GLN A 428 -14.72 -4.24 24.56
N ARG A 429 -15.85 -4.17 25.28
CA ARG A 429 -16.18 -5.09 26.38
C ARG A 429 -16.38 -6.53 25.89
N GLU A 430 -17.07 -6.72 24.78
CA GLU A 430 -17.25 -8.03 24.15
C GLU A 430 -15.90 -8.65 23.77
N LEU A 431 -15.01 -7.85 23.16
CA LEU A 431 -13.66 -8.26 22.80
C LEU A 431 -12.82 -8.63 24.02
N SER A 432 -12.88 -7.82 25.09
CA SER A 432 -12.23 -8.13 26.37
C SER A 432 -12.77 -9.41 27.01
N ALA A 433 -14.08 -9.64 26.94
CA ALA A 433 -14.70 -10.85 27.46
C ALA A 433 -14.25 -12.12 26.70
N GLU A 434 -14.22 -12.08 25.36
CA GLU A 434 -13.68 -13.19 24.54
C GLU A 434 -12.23 -13.50 24.91
N VAL A 435 -11.38 -12.46 24.95
CA VAL A 435 -9.95 -12.61 25.25
C VAL A 435 -9.74 -13.25 26.63
N ARG A 436 -10.42 -12.73 27.65
CA ARG A 436 -10.26 -13.22 29.03
C ARG A 436 -10.75 -14.66 29.17
N LYS A 437 -11.90 -14.98 28.58
CA LYS A 437 -12.44 -16.35 28.58
C LYS A 437 -11.48 -17.31 27.89
N ALA A 438 -10.97 -16.95 26.70
CA ALA A 438 -10.04 -17.80 25.97
C ALA A 438 -8.72 -18.03 26.75
N ILE A 439 -8.21 -17.02 27.47
CA ILE A 439 -7.06 -17.15 28.36
C ILE A 439 -7.36 -18.10 29.53
N GLU A 440 -8.52 -17.95 30.17
CA GLU A 440 -8.95 -18.81 31.28
C GLU A 440 -9.11 -20.27 30.85
N ASP A 441 -9.86 -20.52 29.77
CA ASP A 441 -10.15 -21.85 29.23
C ASP A 441 -8.89 -22.60 28.77
N ASN A 442 -7.80 -21.89 28.44
CA ASN A 442 -6.56 -22.46 27.92
C ASN A 442 -5.37 -22.33 28.88
N GLY A 443 -5.58 -21.89 30.13
CA GLY A 443 -4.54 -21.81 31.15
C GLY A 443 -3.45 -20.75 30.90
N GLY A 444 -3.77 -19.69 30.15
CA GLY A 444 -2.84 -18.60 29.82
C GLY A 444 -2.96 -18.13 28.37
N LEU A 445 -2.34 -16.99 28.04
CA LEU A 445 -2.23 -16.53 26.65
C LEU A 445 -1.17 -17.35 25.92
N ASN A 446 -1.62 -18.38 25.21
CA ASN A 446 -0.79 -19.29 24.43
C ASN A 446 -1.42 -19.49 23.02
N PRO A 447 -0.82 -20.28 22.11
CA PRO A 447 -1.38 -20.49 20.78
C PRO A 447 -2.82 -21.03 20.79
N ALA A 448 -3.18 -21.90 21.73
CA ALA A 448 -4.54 -22.45 21.83
C ALA A 448 -5.56 -21.37 22.24
N ALA A 449 -5.19 -20.49 23.18
CA ALA A 449 -5.99 -19.34 23.55
C ALA A 449 -6.25 -18.42 22.35
N LEU A 450 -5.21 -18.03 21.59
CA LEU A 450 -5.38 -17.17 20.40
C LEU A 450 -6.26 -17.81 19.31
N ASN A 451 -6.15 -19.12 19.12
CA ASN A 451 -6.98 -19.85 18.17
C ASN A 451 -8.46 -19.85 18.59
N SER A 452 -8.73 -19.66 19.89
CA SER A 452 -10.06 -19.61 20.49
C SER A 452 -10.66 -18.19 20.53
N MET A 453 -10.08 -17.22 19.81
CA MET A 453 -10.52 -15.82 19.77
C MET A 453 -10.99 -15.38 18.35
N PRO A 454 -12.11 -15.89 17.84
CA PRO A 454 -12.60 -15.56 16.49
C PRO A 454 -12.97 -14.08 16.32
N LEU A 455 -13.44 -13.38 17.35
CA LEU A 455 -13.71 -11.94 17.31
C LEU A 455 -12.44 -11.13 17.17
N VAL A 456 -11.37 -11.46 17.92
CA VAL A 456 -10.04 -10.87 17.75
C VAL A 456 -9.54 -11.05 16.32
N GLN A 457 -9.58 -12.29 15.79
CA GLN A 457 -9.12 -12.60 14.45
C GLN A 457 -9.90 -11.81 13.38
N SER A 458 -11.23 -11.76 13.50
CA SER A 458 -12.09 -10.98 12.60
C SER A 458 -11.75 -9.48 12.66
N ALA A 459 -11.55 -8.93 13.86
CA ALA A 459 -11.22 -7.53 14.03
C ALA A 459 -9.84 -7.18 13.42
N VAL A 460 -8.85 -8.05 13.58
CA VAL A 460 -7.51 -7.90 12.96
C VAL A 460 -7.59 -7.99 11.45
N TYR A 461 -8.35 -8.94 10.88
CA TYR A 461 -8.56 -9.00 9.43
C TYR A 461 -9.27 -7.75 8.89
N GLU A 462 -10.21 -7.19 9.63
CA GLU A 462 -10.85 -5.92 9.23
C GLU A 462 -9.86 -4.76 9.24
N VAL A 463 -8.92 -4.70 10.20
CA VAL A 463 -7.85 -3.69 10.18
C VAL A 463 -6.95 -3.87 8.96
N PHE A 464 -6.54 -5.09 8.63
CA PHE A 464 -5.75 -5.36 7.42
C PHE A 464 -6.49 -4.97 6.14
N ARG A 465 -7.82 -5.12 6.11
CA ARG A 465 -8.66 -4.71 4.97
C ARG A 465 -8.79 -3.19 4.89
N THR A 466 -9.06 -2.49 5.99
CA THR A 466 -9.32 -1.04 5.94
C THR A 466 -8.06 -0.19 5.89
N ASP A 467 -6.98 -0.67 6.50
CA ASP A 467 -5.71 0.06 6.63
C ASP A 467 -4.51 -0.85 6.28
N PRO A 468 -4.43 -1.37 5.04
CA PRO A 468 -3.32 -2.22 4.65
C PRO A 468 -1.98 -1.47 4.82
N PRO A 469 -1.03 -1.99 5.60
CA PRO A 469 0.22 -1.29 5.91
C PRO A 469 1.06 -0.90 4.68
N VAL A 470 0.99 -1.72 3.62
CA VAL A 470 1.69 -1.51 2.36
C VAL A 470 0.66 -1.43 1.23
N PRO A 471 0.25 -0.22 0.82
CA PRO A 471 -0.92 -0.07 -0.06
C PRO A 471 -0.64 -0.24 -1.55
N TYR A 472 0.63 -0.32 -1.98
CA TYR A 472 1.00 -0.37 -3.41
C TYR A 472 1.71 -1.67 -3.78
N GLN A 473 1.27 -2.28 -4.88
CA GLN A 473 1.82 -3.54 -5.39
C GLN A 473 2.05 -3.42 -6.89
N PHE A 474 3.17 -3.94 -7.38
CA PHE A 474 3.57 -3.80 -8.77
C PHE A 474 3.98 -5.15 -9.36
N GLY A 475 3.91 -5.27 -10.68
CA GLY A 475 4.39 -6.44 -11.41
C GLY A 475 4.43 -6.18 -12.90
N ARG A 476 5.45 -6.67 -13.59
CA ARG A 476 5.61 -6.45 -15.03
C ARG A 476 5.06 -7.62 -15.82
N ALA A 477 4.22 -7.39 -16.82
CA ALA A 477 3.65 -8.48 -17.62
C ALA A 477 4.75 -9.30 -18.32
N LYS A 478 4.83 -10.62 -18.07
CA LYS A 478 5.82 -11.53 -18.68
C LYS A 478 5.47 -11.90 -20.13
N LYS A 479 4.20 -11.78 -20.48
CA LYS A 479 3.60 -12.14 -21.78
C LYS A 479 2.40 -11.22 -22.03
N ASP A 480 1.82 -11.29 -23.21
CA ASP A 480 0.54 -10.63 -23.46
C ASP A 480 -0.53 -11.28 -22.59
N LEU A 481 -1.35 -10.46 -21.92
CA LEU A 481 -2.35 -10.87 -20.96
C LEU A 481 -3.73 -10.34 -21.35
N ILE A 482 -4.75 -11.11 -21.01
CA ILE A 482 -6.12 -10.62 -20.88
C ILE A 482 -6.42 -10.52 -19.39
N ILE A 483 -6.61 -9.30 -18.88
CA ILE A 483 -6.95 -9.05 -17.48
C ILE A 483 -8.43 -8.72 -17.39
N GLU A 484 -9.16 -9.45 -16.55
CA GLU A 484 -10.59 -9.23 -16.35
C GLU A 484 -10.85 -8.36 -15.10
N SER A 485 -11.68 -7.34 -15.26
CA SER A 485 -12.40 -6.70 -14.15
C SER A 485 -13.80 -7.30 -14.01
N HIS A 486 -14.63 -6.70 -13.14
CA HIS A 486 -16.04 -7.08 -13.01
C HIS A 486 -16.89 -6.84 -14.26
N THR A 487 -16.49 -5.91 -15.14
CA THR A 487 -17.35 -5.42 -16.23
C THR A 487 -16.75 -5.58 -17.63
N ALA A 488 -15.45 -5.80 -17.74
CA ALA A 488 -14.76 -5.95 -19.02
C ALA A 488 -13.47 -6.76 -18.89
N ALA A 489 -12.94 -7.18 -20.03
CA ALA A 489 -11.61 -7.74 -20.15
C ALA A 489 -10.71 -6.78 -20.93
N PHE A 490 -9.42 -6.73 -20.58
CA PHE A 490 -8.47 -5.77 -21.12
C PHE A 490 -7.22 -6.44 -21.65
N ARG A 491 -6.77 -6.00 -22.83
CA ARG A 491 -5.48 -6.43 -23.40
C ARG A 491 -4.33 -5.67 -22.74
N VAL A 492 -3.37 -6.42 -22.21
CA VAL A 492 -2.10 -5.90 -21.69
C VAL A 492 -0.97 -6.56 -22.45
N LYS A 493 0.00 -5.79 -22.93
CA LYS A 493 1.16 -6.29 -23.66
C LYS A 493 2.27 -6.72 -22.71
N LYS A 494 3.07 -7.69 -23.15
CA LYS A 494 4.34 -8.04 -22.50
C LYS A 494 5.18 -6.78 -22.22
N GLY A 495 5.76 -6.71 -21.03
CA GLY A 495 6.64 -5.63 -20.59
C GLY A 495 5.91 -4.45 -19.93
N GLU A 496 4.59 -4.32 -20.09
CA GLU A 496 3.82 -3.27 -19.42
C GLU A 496 3.83 -3.45 -17.89
N MET A 497 4.00 -2.34 -17.18
CA MET A 497 3.98 -2.34 -15.71
C MET A 497 2.54 -2.31 -15.21
N LEU A 498 2.19 -3.29 -14.39
CA LEU A 498 0.94 -3.33 -13.64
C LEU A 498 1.17 -2.74 -12.26
N ALA A 499 0.19 -1.96 -11.78
CA ALA A 499 0.19 -1.39 -10.44
C ALA A 499 -1.16 -1.64 -9.78
N GLY A 500 -1.18 -1.84 -8.47
CA GLY A 500 -2.39 -1.98 -7.67
C GLY A 500 -2.35 -1.05 -6.48
N TYR A 501 -3.47 -0.39 -6.19
CA TYR A 501 -3.67 0.35 -4.95
C TYR A 501 -4.66 -0.40 -4.06
N MET A 502 -4.11 -1.15 -3.11
CA MET A 502 -4.83 -2.11 -2.28
C MET A 502 -6.03 -1.53 -1.51
N PRO A 503 -5.97 -0.31 -0.94
CA PRO A 503 -7.12 0.27 -0.24
C PRO A 503 -8.39 0.38 -1.08
N VAL A 504 -8.29 0.54 -2.40
CA VAL A 504 -9.47 0.57 -3.28
C VAL A 504 -9.96 -0.85 -3.55
N ALA A 505 -9.08 -1.80 -3.83
CA ALA A 505 -9.45 -3.20 -4.01
C ALA A 505 -10.08 -3.80 -2.74
N HIS A 506 -9.57 -3.45 -1.55
CA HIS A 506 -10.15 -3.88 -0.27
C HIS A 506 -11.50 -3.23 0.06
N LYS A 507 -11.90 -2.23 -0.71
CA LYS A 507 -13.19 -1.54 -0.62
C LYS A 507 -14.09 -1.79 -1.83
N ASP A 508 -13.83 -2.88 -2.55
CA ASP A 508 -14.64 -3.26 -3.70
C ASP A 508 -16.08 -3.63 -3.27
N PRO A 509 -17.10 -2.84 -3.68
CA PRO A 509 -18.49 -3.09 -3.28
C PRO A 509 -19.09 -4.35 -3.92
N LYS A 510 -18.43 -4.96 -4.92
CA LYS A 510 -18.83 -6.26 -5.48
C LYS A 510 -18.43 -7.43 -4.59
N VAL A 511 -17.53 -7.21 -3.63
CA VAL A 511 -17.02 -8.23 -2.70
C VAL A 511 -17.44 -7.96 -1.27
N PHE A 512 -17.33 -6.71 -0.81
CA PHE A 512 -17.64 -6.34 0.57
C PHE A 512 -18.90 -5.47 0.63
N ALA A 513 -19.90 -5.90 1.41
CA ALA A 513 -21.03 -5.04 1.80
C ALA A 513 -20.53 -3.90 2.71
N ASP A 514 -21.07 -2.70 2.57
CA ASP A 514 -20.62 -1.50 3.30
C ASP A 514 -19.09 -1.38 3.33
N PRO A 515 -18.42 -1.31 2.17
CA PRO A 515 -16.98 -1.50 2.06
C PRO A 515 -16.18 -0.41 2.79
N ASP A 516 -16.74 0.79 2.93
CA ASP A 516 -16.10 1.91 3.63
C ASP A 516 -16.26 1.86 5.15
N VAL A 517 -17.16 1.03 5.66
CA VAL A 517 -17.42 0.88 7.10
C VAL A 517 -16.42 -0.11 7.69
N PHE A 518 -15.78 0.29 8.78
CA PHE A 518 -15.00 -0.62 9.62
C PHE A 518 -15.97 -1.48 10.43
N ASN A 519 -16.12 -2.75 10.05
CA ASN A 519 -16.94 -3.73 10.76
C ASN A 519 -16.04 -4.83 11.33
N PRO A 520 -15.68 -4.78 12.63
CA PRO A 520 -14.76 -5.75 13.23
C PRO A 520 -15.36 -7.17 13.31
N LYS A 521 -16.67 -7.34 13.08
CA LYS A 521 -17.35 -8.65 13.02
C LYS A 521 -17.48 -9.22 11.60
N ARG A 522 -16.95 -8.53 10.58
CA ARG A 522 -17.13 -8.87 9.15
C ARG A 522 -16.75 -10.30 8.79
N PHE A 523 -15.73 -10.84 9.43
CA PHE A 523 -15.19 -12.16 9.10
C PHE A 523 -15.69 -13.27 10.03
N LEU A 524 -16.70 -13.01 10.86
CA LEU A 524 -17.32 -14.02 11.70
C LEU A 524 -18.28 -14.93 10.91
N GLY A 525 -18.42 -16.16 11.39
CA GLY A 525 -19.31 -17.17 10.82
C GLY A 525 -18.87 -17.65 9.43
N GLU A 526 -19.58 -18.66 8.91
CA GLU A 526 -19.20 -19.32 7.64
C GLU A 526 -19.12 -18.35 6.45
N LYS A 527 -20.08 -17.42 6.35
CA LYS A 527 -20.11 -16.41 5.27
C LYS A 527 -18.95 -15.43 5.39
N GLY A 528 -18.65 -14.95 6.59
CA GLY A 528 -17.54 -14.02 6.83
C GLY A 528 -16.18 -14.68 6.56
N GLN A 529 -16.01 -15.95 6.94
CA GLN A 529 -14.78 -16.69 6.69
C GLN A 529 -14.48 -16.85 5.19
N LYS A 530 -15.49 -16.99 4.33
CA LYS A 530 -15.32 -16.99 2.86
C LYS A 530 -14.76 -15.66 2.32
N LEU A 531 -14.91 -14.56 3.05
CA LEU A 531 -14.36 -13.25 2.65
C LEU A 531 -12.87 -13.09 2.96
N VAL A 532 -12.30 -13.94 3.83
CA VAL A 532 -10.89 -13.84 4.23
C VAL A 532 -9.95 -13.94 3.02
N GLN A 533 -10.32 -14.69 1.98
CA GLN A 533 -9.54 -14.80 0.74
C GLN A 533 -9.32 -13.44 0.03
N TYR A 534 -10.17 -12.45 0.26
CA TYR A 534 -10.10 -11.11 -0.33
C TYR A 534 -9.31 -10.11 0.53
N VAL A 535 -8.77 -10.56 1.66
CA VAL A 535 -7.81 -9.80 2.46
C VAL A 535 -6.43 -10.06 1.87
N LEU A 536 -5.82 -9.02 1.29
CA LEU A 536 -4.65 -9.13 0.41
C LEU A 536 -3.36 -8.50 0.97
N TRP A 537 -3.35 -8.11 2.25
CA TRP A 537 -2.27 -7.31 2.88
C TRP A 537 -0.87 -7.91 2.70
N SER A 538 -0.79 -9.24 2.56
CA SER A 538 0.45 -10.00 2.43
C SER A 538 0.97 -10.11 1.00
N ASN A 539 0.41 -9.39 0.03
CA ASN A 539 0.68 -9.55 -1.41
C ASN A 539 0.34 -10.99 -1.91
N GLY A 540 -0.82 -11.47 -1.48
CA GLY A 540 -1.42 -12.76 -1.79
C GLY A 540 -2.74 -12.89 -1.02
N ARG A 541 -3.55 -13.91 -1.32
CA ARG A 541 -4.79 -14.11 -0.56
C ARG A 541 -4.44 -14.56 0.87
N GLN A 542 -5.15 -14.07 1.88
CA GLN A 542 -4.87 -14.48 3.27
C GLN A 542 -4.99 -16.00 3.49
N THR A 543 -5.84 -16.66 2.69
CA THR A 543 -6.05 -18.12 2.68
C THR A 543 -4.93 -18.91 1.99
N GLU A 544 -4.00 -18.24 1.29
CA GLU A 544 -2.84 -18.86 0.64
C GLU A 544 -1.60 -18.82 1.53
N THR A 545 -0.63 -19.68 1.23
CA THR A 545 0.62 -19.81 2.00
C THR A 545 1.78 -19.16 1.25
N PRO A 546 2.65 -18.37 1.92
CA PRO A 546 3.87 -17.90 1.30
C PRO A 546 4.80 -19.08 0.99
N THR A 547 5.31 -19.16 -0.23
CA THR A 547 6.25 -20.19 -0.67
C THR A 547 7.47 -19.57 -1.33
N THR A 548 8.51 -20.36 -1.56
CA THR A 548 9.67 -19.95 -2.38
C THR A 548 9.32 -19.66 -3.84
N HIS A 549 8.12 -20.07 -4.29
CA HIS A 549 7.65 -19.92 -5.67
C HIS A 549 6.69 -18.75 -5.85
N ASN A 550 6.36 -18.00 -4.80
CA ASN A 550 5.52 -16.81 -4.89
C ASN A 550 6.19 -15.60 -4.23
N LYS A 551 5.56 -14.43 -4.34
CA LYS A 551 6.02 -13.18 -3.71
C LYS A 551 5.14 -12.73 -2.54
N GLN A 552 4.36 -13.65 -1.97
CA GLN A 552 3.62 -13.38 -0.74
C GLN A 552 4.60 -13.20 0.42
N CYS A 553 4.26 -12.31 1.36
CA CYS A 553 5.05 -11.97 2.54
C CYS A 553 5.49 -13.24 3.29
N PRO A 554 6.81 -13.49 3.46
CA PRO A 554 7.28 -14.67 4.18
C PRO A 554 6.86 -14.68 5.65
N GLY A 555 6.62 -13.50 6.23
CA GLY A 555 6.14 -13.32 7.60
C GLY A 555 4.62 -13.31 7.76
N LYS A 556 3.82 -13.78 6.79
CA LYS A 556 2.33 -13.70 6.84
C LYS A 556 1.77 -14.16 8.19
N ASP A 557 2.14 -15.37 8.62
CA ASP A 557 1.61 -15.98 9.83
C ASP A 557 2.21 -15.30 11.08
N PHE A 558 3.51 -15.03 11.09
CA PHE A 558 4.17 -14.30 12.18
C PHE A 558 3.49 -12.95 12.47
N ILE A 559 3.25 -12.13 11.43
CA ILE A 559 2.62 -10.82 11.58
C ILE A 559 1.15 -10.95 12.02
N THR A 560 0.42 -11.92 11.48
CA THR A 560 -0.98 -12.17 11.90
C THR A 560 -1.04 -12.60 13.37
N THR A 561 -0.14 -13.48 13.81
CA THR A 561 -0.03 -13.92 15.20
C THR A 561 0.28 -12.76 16.15
N ILE A 562 1.28 -11.94 15.86
CA ILE A 562 1.63 -10.82 16.76
C ILE A 562 0.60 -9.68 16.74
N ALA A 563 -0.15 -9.53 15.65
CA ALA A 563 -1.30 -8.62 15.59
C ALA A 563 -2.44 -9.09 16.50
N ASN A 564 -2.78 -10.38 16.46
CA ASN A 564 -3.77 -10.98 17.37
C ASN A 564 -3.29 -10.90 18.83
N LEU A 565 -2.00 -11.16 19.09
CA LEU A 565 -1.41 -11.02 20.42
C LEU A 565 -1.48 -9.59 20.94
N LEU A 566 -1.23 -8.57 20.10
CA LEU A 566 -1.38 -7.18 20.52
C LEU A 566 -2.79 -6.92 21.04
N VAL A 567 -3.82 -7.37 20.30
CA VAL A 567 -5.22 -7.19 20.71
C VAL A 567 -5.50 -7.96 22.00
N ALA A 568 -5.07 -9.22 22.10
CA ALA A 568 -5.27 -10.03 23.30
C ALA A 568 -4.57 -9.43 24.53
N GLU A 569 -3.34 -8.96 24.41
CA GLU A 569 -2.60 -8.30 25.50
C GLU A 569 -3.28 -7.01 25.95
N VAL A 570 -3.73 -6.18 25.00
CA VAL A 570 -4.47 -4.95 25.29
C VAL A 570 -5.78 -5.25 26.02
N TYR A 571 -6.61 -6.15 25.48
CA TYR A 571 -7.95 -6.39 25.99
C TYR A 571 -8.04 -7.42 27.13
N SER A 572 -6.93 -8.09 27.45
CA SER A 572 -6.78 -8.82 28.72
C SER A 572 -6.57 -7.85 29.90
N ARG A 573 -6.00 -6.66 29.65
CA ARG A 573 -5.67 -5.65 30.66
C ARG A 573 -6.71 -4.54 30.76
N TYR A 574 -7.29 -4.14 29.63
CA TYR A 574 -8.23 -3.03 29.52
C TYR A 574 -9.55 -3.48 28.91
N GLU A 575 -10.67 -3.04 29.50
CA GLU A 575 -12.02 -3.24 28.92
C GLU A 575 -12.34 -2.18 27.87
N ILE A 576 -11.81 -0.96 28.05
CA ILE A 576 -12.06 0.18 27.18
C ILE A 576 -10.78 0.96 27.00
N LEU A 577 -10.52 1.34 25.75
CA LEU A 577 -9.55 2.35 25.35
C LEU A 577 -10.30 3.49 24.68
N THR A 578 -9.96 4.72 25.05
CA THR A 578 -10.47 5.93 24.38
C THR A 578 -9.31 6.63 23.68
N VAL A 579 -9.43 6.78 22.37
CA VAL A 579 -8.41 7.39 21.51
C VAL A 579 -8.93 8.66 20.85
N ASP A 580 -8.02 9.62 20.63
CA ASP A 580 -8.23 10.80 19.80
C ASP A 580 -7.04 10.89 18.83
N GLY A 581 -7.27 10.60 17.55
CA GLY A 581 -6.22 10.55 16.55
C GLY A 581 -5.15 9.50 16.87
N ASP A 582 -3.94 9.95 17.18
CA ASP A 582 -2.76 9.15 17.55
C ASP A 582 -2.49 9.13 19.08
N THR A 583 -3.44 9.66 19.84
CA THR A 583 -3.32 9.88 21.27
C THR A 583 -4.31 9.01 22.02
N LEU A 584 -3.83 8.37 23.09
CA LEU A 584 -4.66 7.64 24.04
C LEU A 584 -5.06 8.64 25.14
N VAL A 585 -6.36 8.76 25.40
CA VAL A 585 -6.94 9.77 26.29
C VAL A 585 -7.39 9.14 27.60
N SER A 586 -7.87 7.90 27.58
CA SER A 586 -8.16 7.14 28.79
C SER A 586 -8.12 5.63 28.54
N VAL A 587 -7.97 4.89 29.64
CA VAL A 587 -8.14 3.43 29.67
C VAL A 587 -9.00 3.06 30.87
N LYS A 588 -9.92 2.12 30.68
CA LYS A 588 -10.63 1.45 31.78
C LYS A 588 -10.01 0.08 31.95
N ARG A 589 -9.36 -0.16 33.08
CA ARG A 589 -8.85 -1.50 33.41
C ARG A 589 -10.00 -2.46 33.67
N VAL A 590 -9.73 -3.73 33.38
CA VAL A 590 -10.56 -4.85 33.83
C VAL A 590 -10.69 -4.80 35.36
N SER A 591 -11.92 -4.93 35.88
CA SER A 591 -12.14 -5.08 37.33
C SER A 591 -11.51 -6.40 37.81
N SER A 592 -10.69 -6.31 38.85
CA SER A 592 -9.80 -7.38 39.33
C SER A 592 -10.58 -8.63 39.78
N GLY A 593 -10.77 -9.58 38.86
CA GLY A 593 -11.22 -10.94 39.15
C GLY A 593 -10.25 -12.03 38.68
N LEU A 594 -9.31 -11.70 37.80
CA LEU A 594 -8.29 -12.63 37.30
C LEU A 594 -6.93 -11.96 37.44
N LYS A 595 -6.17 -12.33 38.48
CA LYS A 595 -4.71 -12.15 38.41
C LYS A 595 -4.22 -13.08 37.31
N PRO A 596 -3.54 -12.59 36.27
CA PRO A 596 -2.91 -13.46 35.30
C PRO A 596 -1.93 -14.38 36.05
N ARG A 597 -2.22 -15.68 36.12
CA ARG A 597 -1.27 -16.69 36.60
C ARG A 597 -0.36 -17.01 35.42
N TRP A 598 0.78 -16.34 35.33
CA TRP A 598 1.84 -16.71 34.39
C TRP A 598 2.86 -17.58 35.15
N LEU A 599 3.12 -18.79 34.64
CA LEU A 599 4.24 -19.67 34.98
C LEU A 599 4.94 -20.08 33.69
#